data_AF-A0A196NSZ3-F1
#
_entry.id   AF-A0A196NSZ3-F1
#
_cell.length_a   1.000
_cell.length_b   1.000
_cell.length_c   1.000
_cell.angle_alpha   90.00
_cell.angle_beta   90.00
_cell.angle_gamma   90.00
#
_symmetry.space_group_name_H-M   'P 1'
#
loop_
_entity.id
_entity.type
_entity.pdbx_description
1 polymer ?
#
loop_
_entity_poly.entity_id
_entity_poly.type
_entity_poly.pdbx_seq_one_letter_code
_entity_poly.pdbx_strand_id
1 'polypeptide(L)' 'MTGLGGKPREVDDLRAKLEIAIKERDEAKATLADLRPLRCSFCAKAQHDVKKLIAGPTVFICDECVDLCADIVAATGGAA' A
#
# COMPACT_ATOMS: atom_id res chain seq x y z
N MET A 1 26.61 -10.64 51.99
CA MET A 1 27.00 -11.94 51.39
C MET A 1 25.70 -12.71 51.23
N THR A 2 25.13 -12.98 50.06
CA THR A 2 25.64 -13.20 48.70
C THR A 2 24.72 -12.48 47.72
N GLY A 3 25.31 -11.79 46.75
CA GLY A 3 24.57 -11.30 45.59
C GLY A 3 24.21 -12.46 44.67
N LEU A 4 23.00 -12.42 44.12
CA LEU A 4 22.64 -13.09 42.87
C LEU A 4 21.66 -12.20 42.11
N GLY A 5 22.12 -10.99 41.75
CA GLY A 5 21.49 -10.15 40.74
C GLY A 5 21.75 -10.75 39.36
N GLY A 6 20.99 -11.79 39.01
CA GLY A 6 21.02 -12.45 37.71
C GLY A 6 20.65 -11.46 36.61
N LYS A 7 21.62 -11.20 35.72
CA LYS A 7 21.61 -10.19 34.65
C LYS A 7 20.35 -10.29 33.76
N PRO A 8 19.53 -9.23 33.61
CA PRO A 8 18.58 -9.14 32.50
C PRO A 8 19.22 -8.62 31.20
N ARG A 9 20.54 -8.36 31.21
CA ARG A 9 21.26 -7.66 30.13
C ARG A 9 21.26 -8.40 28.79
N GLU A 10 21.17 -9.73 28.78
CA GLU A 10 21.21 -10.52 27.54
C GLU A 10 19.86 -10.53 26.81
N VAL A 11 18.75 -10.53 27.56
CA VAL A 11 17.38 -10.43 27.01
C VAL A 11 17.06 -9.00 26.59
N ASP A 12 17.52 -8.00 27.36
CA ASP A 12 17.40 -6.59 26.99
C ASP A 12 18.23 -6.24 25.73
N ASP A 13 19.42 -6.83 25.55
CA ASP A 13 20.27 -6.65 24.37
C ASP A 13 19.69 -7.33 23.11
N LEU A 14 19.10 -8.54 23.26
CA LEU A 14 18.38 -9.22 22.18
C LEU A 14 17.10 -8.48 21.77
N ARG A 15 16.37 -7.89 22.74
CA ARG A 15 15.21 -7.03 22.46
C ARG A 15 15.61 -5.78 21.69
N ALA A 16 16.68 -5.11 22.10
CA ALA A 16 17.21 -3.93 21.41
C ALA A 16 17.65 -4.27 19.97
N LYS A 17 18.33 -5.40 19.77
CA LYS A 17 18.71 -5.89 18.42
C LYS A 17 17.50 -6.18 17.53
N LEU A 18 16.45 -6.78 18.09
CA LEU A 18 15.21 -7.03 17.37
C LEU A 18 14.48 -5.73 17.00
N GLU A 19 14.43 -4.76 17.90
CA GLU A 19 13.82 -3.44 17.66
C GLU A 19 14.56 -2.65 16.57
N ILE A 20 15.89 -2.73 16.52
CA ILE A 20 16.71 -2.13 15.45
C ILE A 20 16.39 -2.79 14.10
N ALA A 21 16.43 -4.12 14.04
CA ALA A 21 16.15 -4.87 12.82
C ALA A 21 14.72 -4.64 12.26
N ILE A 22 13.72 -4.46 13.15
CA ILE A 22 12.35 -4.12 12.75
C ILE A 22 12.29 -2.72 12.13
N LYS A 23 12.95 -1.72 12.76
CA LYS A 23 13.00 -0.35 12.23
C LYS A 23 13.69 -0.28 10.86
N GLU A 24 14.83 -0.94 10.69
CA GLU A 24 15.54 -0.99 9.40
C GLU A 24 14.67 -1.60 8.29
N ARG A 25 13.87 -2.62 8.62
CA ARG A 25 12.93 -3.23 7.68
C ARG A 25 11.74 -2.32 7.34
N ASP A 26 11.22 -1.58 8.31
CA ASP A 26 10.09 -0.67 8.08
C ASP A 26 10.49 0.53 7.19
N GLU A 27 11.72 1.03 7.32
CA GLU A 27 12.28 2.07 6.43
C GLU A 27 12.44 1.55 4.99
N ALA A 28 12.92 0.32 4.80
CA ALA A 28 12.99 -0.32 3.48
C ALA A 28 11.60 -0.62 2.88
N LYS A 29 10.57 -0.83 3.72
CA LYS A 29 9.20 -1.09 3.26
C LYS A 29 8.48 0.18 2.79
N ALA A 30 8.81 1.33 3.36
CA ALA A 30 8.27 2.61 2.94
C ALA A 30 8.70 2.97 1.51
N THR A 31 9.95 2.71 1.15
CA THR A 31 10.44 2.95 -0.22
C THR A 31 9.78 1.99 -1.24
N LEU A 32 9.55 0.73 -0.87
CA LEU A 32 8.85 -0.25 -1.72
C LEU A 32 7.35 0.02 -1.88
N ALA A 33 6.73 0.76 -0.96
CA ALA A 33 5.32 1.13 -1.07
C ALA A 33 5.07 2.13 -2.21
N ASP A 34 6.02 3.05 -2.43
CA ASP A 34 5.95 4.05 -3.49
C ASP A 34 6.25 3.48 -4.88
N LEU A 35 7.06 2.41 -4.95
CA LEU A 35 7.36 1.70 -6.20
C LEU A 35 6.23 0.78 -6.68
N ARG A 36 5.21 0.49 -5.85
CA ARG A 36 4.10 -0.35 -6.30
C ARG A 36 3.25 0.44 -7.30
N PRO A 37 3.16 0.01 -8.57
CA PRO A 37 2.41 0.75 -9.58
C PRO A 37 0.94 0.81 -9.17
N LEU A 38 0.35 2.01 -9.22
CA LEU A 38 -1.07 2.22 -9.03
C LEU A 38 -1.85 1.46 -10.12
N ARG A 39 -2.99 0.87 -9.74
CA ARG A 39 -3.81 0.04 -10.63
C ARG A 39 -5.25 0.50 -10.62
N CYS A 40 -5.92 0.41 -11.77
CA CYS A 40 -7.35 0.63 -11.86
C CYS A 40 -8.11 -0.41 -11.01
N SER A 41 -9.04 0.04 -10.18
CA SER A 41 -9.86 -0.81 -9.31
C SER A 41 -10.86 -1.69 -10.08
N PHE A 42 -11.15 -1.35 -11.34
CA PHE A 42 -12.15 -2.05 -12.16
C PHE A 42 -11.51 -3.06 -13.12
N CYS A 43 -10.45 -2.68 -13.84
CA CYS A 43 -9.80 -3.55 -14.84
C CYS A 43 -8.42 -4.07 -14.42
N ALA A 44 -7.90 -3.67 -13.25
CA ALA A 44 -6.59 -4.06 -12.69
C ALA A 44 -5.34 -3.68 -13.52
N LYS A 45 -5.51 -2.98 -14.64
CA LYS A 45 -4.42 -2.41 -15.45
C LYS A 45 -3.59 -1.43 -14.61
N ALA A 46 -2.28 -1.43 -14.81
CA ALA A 46 -1.40 -0.50 -14.13
C ALA A 46 -1.46 0.89 -14.77
N GLN A 47 -1.02 1.90 -14.03
CA GLN A 47 -0.86 3.28 -14.51
C GLN A 47 -0.14 3.39 -15.87
N HIS A 48 0.81 2.50 -16.16
CA HIS A 48 1.57 2.50 -17.41
C HIS A 48 0.86 1.83 -18.59
N ASP A 49 -0.18 1.04 -18.32
CA ASP A 49 -0.95 0.31 -19.34
C ASP A 49 -2.12 1.15 -19.90
N VAL A 50 -2.45 2.27 -19.25
CA VAL A 50 -3.60 3.11 -19.57
C VAL A 50 -3.16 4.52 -19.89
N LYS A 51 -3.95 5.23 -20.71
CA LYS A 51 -3.61 6.60 -21.11
C LYS A 51 -3.77 7.56 -19.94
N LYS A 52 -4.79 7.36 -19.10
CA LYS A 52 -5.00 8.13 -17.88
C LYS A 52 -5.50 7.21 -16.76
N LEU A 53 -4.92 7.38 -15.57
CA LEU A 53 -5.41 6.78 -14.34
C LEU A 53 -5.78 7.91 -13.37
N ILE A 54 -7.04 7.95 -12.96
CA ILE A 54 -7.58 8.95 -12.04
C ILE A 54 -7.50 8.36 -10.62
N ALA A 55 -6.77 9.05 -9.75
CA ALA A 55 -6.60 8.68 -8.35
C ALA A 55 -7.62 9.41 -7.47
N GLY A 56 -8.54 8.65 -6.87
CA GLY A 56 -9.41 9.13 -5.80
C GLY A 56 -8.84 8.75 -4.42
N PRO A 57 -9.48 9.22 -3.32
CA PRO A 57 -9.04 8.92 -1.96
C PRO A 57 -9.04 7.42 -1.61
N THR A 58 -9.93 6.65 -2.23
CA THR A 58 -10.14 5.22 -1.92
C THR A 58 -10.22 4.32 -3.15
N VAL A 59 -10.28 4.89 -4.36
CA VAL A 59 -10.53 4.15 -5.60
C VAL A 59 -9.75 4.77 -6.76
N PHE A 60 -9.33 3.93 -7.70
CA PHE A 60 -8.64 4.36 -8.92
C PHE A 60 -9.42 3.89 -10.14
N ILE A 61 -9.60 4.75 -11.13
CA ILE A 61 -10.32 4.42 -12.38
C ILE A 61 -9.52 4.90 -13.59
N CYS A 62 -9.42 4.07 -14.64
CA CYS A 62 -8.77 4.45 -15.89
C CYS A 62 -9.75 5.03 -16.91
N ASP A 63 -9.23 5.68 -17.95
CA ASP A 63 -10.04 6.30 -19.01
C ASP A 63 -10.99 5.29 -19.70
N GLU A 64 -10.50 4.10 -20.05
CA GLU A 64 -11.32 3.07 -20.69
C GLU A 64 -12.52 2.63 -19.83
N CYS A 65 -12.32 2.54 -18.50
CA CYS A 65 -13.41 2.18 -17.58
C CYS A 65 -14.42 3.33 -17.43
N VAL A 66 -13.97 4.58 -17.50
CA VAL A 66 -14.88 5.74 -17.48
C VAL A 66 -15.78 5.71 -18.71
N ASP A 67 -15.22 5.50 -19.90
CA ASP A 67 -15.98 5.46 -21.15
C ASP A 67 -17.02 4.32 -21.13
N LEU A 68 -16.61 3.12 -20.70
CA LEU A 68 -17.52 1.98 -20.56
C LEU A 68 -18.65 2.27 -19.55
N CYS A 69 -18.32 2.86 -18.40
CA CYS A 69 -19.33 3.22 -17.41
C CYS A 69 -20.28 4.30 -17.94
N ALA A 70 -19.78 5.27 -18.70
CA ALA A 70 -20.60 6.32 -19.32
C ALA A 70 -21.60 5.72 -20.32
N ASP A 71 -21.16 4.78 -21.17
CA ASP A 71 -22.03 4.07 -22.10
C ASP A 71 -23.14 3.29 -21.39
N ILE A 72 -22.81 2.58 -20.32
CA ILE A 72 -23.77 1.82 -19.52
C ILE A 72 -24.80 2.76 -18.87
N VAL A 73 -24.36 3.88 -18.30
CA VAL A 73 -25.25 4.87 -17.67
C VAL A 73 -26.16 5.51 -18.72
N ALA A 74 -25.63 5.86 -19.89
CA ALA A 74 -26.42 6.40 -20.99
C ALA A 74 -27.45 5.38 -21.51
N ALA A 75 -27.09 4.10 -21.57
CA ALA A 75 -27.98 3.03 -22.02
C ALA A 75 -29.07 2.66 -21.00
N THR A 76 -28.81 2.82 -19.70
CA THR A 76 -29.69 2.31 -18.63
C THR A 76 -30.44 3.38 -17.83
N GLY A 77 -30.00 4.65 -17.81
CA GLY A 77 -30.47 5.57 -16.77
C GLY A 77 -30.23 7.07 -16.98
N GLY A 78 -30.55 7.65 -18.14
CA GLY A 78 -30.45 9.10 -18.28
C GLY A 78 -30.91 9.73 -19.59
N ALA A 79 -32.14 9.48 -20.00
CA ALA A 79 -32.92 10.44 -20.78
C ALA A 79 -34.15 10.82 -19.93
N ALA A 80 -34.03 11.92 -19.17
CA ALA A 80 -35.13 12.65 -18.56
C ALA A 80 -35.14 14.06 -19.14
#